data_AF-A0A1I8I0A7-F1
#
_entry.id   AF-A0A1I8I0A7-F1
#
_cell.length_a   1.000
_cell.length_b   1.000
_cell.length_c   1.000
_cell.angle_alpha   90.00
_cell.angle_beta   90.00
_cell.angle_gamma   90.00
#
_symmetry.space_group_name_H-M   'P 1'
#
loop_
_entity.id
_entity.type
_entity.pdbx_description
1 polymer ?
#
loop_
_entity_poly.entity_id
_entity_poly.type
_entity_poly.pdbx_seq_one_letter_code
_entity_poly.pdbx_strand_id
1 'polypeptide(L)'
;NPAQEAELQGDADPRFTRVLHLVQNPAQEAEEARENELAELRKKLEKALTRCEKLEEKLRNRAASGPADGEAAAATAGSSAAATSVIGDMTRDVSMIVGRGDLLAEIERLKTELDRKDLQKQRQREAFRTNTEKMREAVHRLLGYRVQLESDNPSERLFRISSTYVDFDEQDSDKTSFLFRLNDDNVDLLTTDYVSEWQSDVRHYVQERNSVPAFLATVTLNYFGSSTTLVSSSVMGATTIN
;
A
#
# COMPACT_ATOMS: atom_id res chain seq x y z
N ASN A 1 -5.21 41.97 -27.31
CA ASN A 1 -5.84 42.25 -26.00
C ASN A 1 -5.09 41.44 -24.95
N PRO A 2 -3.99 41.95 -24.37
CA PRO A 2 -3.00 41.12 -23.66
C PRO A 2 -3.40 40.70 -22.24
N ALA A 3 -4.59 41.08 -21.76
CA ALA A 3 -5.03 40.77 -20.40
C ALA A 3 -5.59 39.34 -20.23
N GLN A 4 -5.98 38.66 -21.32
CA GLN A 4 -6.70 37.38 -21.24
C GLN A 4 -5.80 36.13 -21.34
N GLU A 5 -4.53 36.29 -21.74
CA GLU A 5 -3.56 35.19 -21.75
C GLU A 5 -2.90 34.95 -20.38
N ALA A 6 -3.01 35.92 -19.44
CA ALA A 6 -2.46 35.81 -18.09
C ALA A 6 -3.35 34.97 -17.13
N GLU A 7 -4.63 34.78 -17.45
CA GLU A 7 -5.58 34.04 -16.61
C GLU A 7 -5.47 32.51 -16.78
N LEU A 8 -4.65 32.02 -17.71
CA LEU A 8 -4.48 30.58 -17.94
C LEU A 8 -3.62 29.88 -16.89
N GLN A 9 -3.02 30.60 -15.94
CA GLN A 9 -2.08 29.99 -14.99
C GLN A 9 -2.15 30.59 -13.59
N GLY A 10 -3.21 30.27 -12.87
CA GLY A 10 -3.20 30.21 -11.39
C GLY A 10 -2.80 31.48 -10.65
N ASP A 11 -3.15 32.66 -11.17
CA ASP A 11 -2.88 33.91 -10.49
C ASP A 11 -3.84 34.07 -9.30
N ALA A 12 -3.36 33.74 -8.10
CA ALA A 12 -4.11 33.87 -6.86
C ALA A 12 -3.64 35.14 -6.14
N ASP A 13 -4.52 36.14 -6.07
CA ASP A 13 -4.23 37.44 -5.48
C ASP A 13 -3.95 37.29 -3.96
N PRO A 14 -2.72 37.53 -3.46
CA PRO A 14 -2.30 37.15 -2.11
C PRO A 14 -2.97 37.94 -0.99
N ARG A 15 -3.71 39.00 -1.34
CA ARG A 15 -4.54 39.79 -0.41
C ARG A 15 -5.85 39.09 -0.04
N PHE A 16 -6.33 38.19 -0.90
CA PHE A 16 -7.64 37.53 -0.75
C PHE A 16 -7.56 36.00 -0.72
N THR A 17 -6.43 35.40 -1.09
CA THR A 17 -6.29 33.94 -1.12
C THR A 17 -4.95 33.48 -0.57
N ARG A 18 -4.99 32.45 0.27
CA ARG A 18 -3.80 31.82 0.86
C ARG A 18 -3.82 30.35 0.49
N VAL A 19 -2.85 29.93 -0.32
CA VAL A 19 -2.73 28.55 -0.77
C VAL A 19 -2.07 27.72 0.33
N LEU A 20 -2.75 26.66 0.76
CA LEU A 20 -2.26 25.71 1.73
C LEU A 20 -2.02 24.37 1.02
N HIS A 21 -0.87 23.76 1.23
CA HIS A 21 -0.63 22.37 0.88
C HIS A 21 -0.27 21.60 2.16
N LEU A 22 -0.54 20.30 2.16
CA LEU A 22 -0.09 19.43 3.24
C LEU A 22 1.44 19.35 3.20
N VAL A 23 2.07 19.51 4.35
CA VAL A 23 3.54 19.33 4.52
C VAL A 23 3.97 17.90 4.17
N GLN A 24 3.05 16.94 4.18
CA GLN A 24 3.26 15.60 3.64
C GLN A 24 2.35 15.41 2.43
N ASN A 25 2.84 15.83 1.27
CA ASN A 25 2.16 15.68 -0.02
C ASN A 25 2.84 14.56 -0.83
N PRO A 26 2.08 13.67 -1.50
CA PRO A 26 2.62 12.70 -2.46
C PRO A 26 3.66 13.28 -3.45
N ALA A 27 3.53 14.55 -3.84
CA ALA A 27 4.53 15.22 -4.67
C ALA A 27 5.89 15.39 -3.97
N GLN A 28 5.88 15.79 -2.69
CA GLN A 28 7.09 15.95 -1.89
C GLN A 28 7.74 14.59 -1.59
N GLU A 29 6.95 13.55 -1.32
CA GLU A 29 7.46 12.19 -1.12
C GLU A 29 8.16 11.66 -2.40
N ALA A 30 7.61 11.97 -3.58
CA ALA A 30 8.24 11.64 -4.85
C ALA A 30 9.56 12.41 -5.07
N GLU A 31 9.64 13.67 -4.66
CA GLU A 31 10.88 14.45 -4.71
C GLU A 31 11.95 13.90 -3.76
N GLU A 32 11.59 13.59 -2.51
CA GLU A 32 12.50 12.97 -1.53
C GLU A 32 12.99 11.60 -2.01
N ALA A 33 12.12 10.80 -2.62
CA ALA A 33 12.49 9.53 -3.22
C ALA A 33 13.51 9.73 -4.36
N ARG A 34 13.29 10.72 -5.23
CA ARG A 34 14.21 11.05 -6.33
C ARG A 34 15.56 11.54 -5.80
N GLU A 35 15.56 12.36 -4.76
CA GLU A 35 16.81 12.82 -4.12
C GLU A 35 17.60 11.67 -3.50
N ASN A 36 16.92 10.74 -2.84
CA ASN A 36 17.55 9.53 -2.29
C ASN A 36 18.16 8.65 -3.40
N GLU A 37 17.45 8.48 -4.52
CA GLU A 37 17.96 7.74 -5.67
C GLU A 37 19.20 8.42 -6.29
N LEU A 38 19.16 9.75 -6.44
CA LEU A 38 20.32 10.53 -6.91
C LEU A 38 21.51 10.43 -5.95
N ALA A 39 21.27 10.44 -4.64
CA ALA A 39 22.33 10.27 -3.64
C ALA A 39 22.96 8.87 -3.73
N GLU A 40 22.15 7.83 -3.95
CA GLU A 40 22.64 6.46 -4.13
C GLU A 40 23.47 6.32 -5.42
N LEU A 41 22.99 6.90 -6.53
CA LEU A 41 23.71 6.92 -7.80
C LEU A 41 25.05 7.67 -7.68
N ARG A 42 25.08 8.82 -7.00
CA ARG A 42 26.32 9.56 -6.72
C ARG A 42 27.32 8.71 -5.93
N LYS A 43 26.86 8.00 -4.90
CA LYS A 43 27.70 7.09 -4.11
C LYS A 43 28.23 5.92 -4.94
N LYS A 44 27.42 5.39 -5.87
CA LYS A 44 27.86 4.34 -6.81
C LYS A 44 28.94 4.86 -7.75
N LEU A 45 28.78 6.08 -8.27
CA LEU A 45 29.76 6.74 -9.14
C LEU A 45 31.10 6.95 -8.41
N GLU A 46 31.06 7.47 -7.19
CA GLU A 46 32.26 7.66 -6.36
C GLU A 46 33.00 6.33 -6.09
N LYS A 47 32.26 5.26 -5.77
CA LYS A 47 32.85 3.91 -5.62
C LYS A 47 33.46 3.38 -6.92
N ALA A 48 32.84 3.65 -8.06
CA ALA A 48 33.37 3.23 -9.36
C ALA A 48 34.66 3.98 -9.71
N LEU A 49 34.70 5.30 -9.47
CA LEU A 49 35.89 6.13 -9.68
C LEU A 49 37.06 5.66 -8.81
N THR A 50 36.85 5.47 -7.51
CA THR A 50 37.90 4.96 -6.61
C THR A 50 38.39 3.55 -6.99
N ARG A 51 37.52 2.73 -7.60
CA ARG A 51 37.92 1.42 -8.15
C ARG A 51 38.78 1.58 -9.40
N CYS A 52 38.42 2.49 -10.31
CA CYS A 52 39.20 2.81 -11.50
C CYS A 52 40.59 3.35 -11.12
N GLU A 53 40.67 4.30 -10.19
CA GLU A 53 41.94 4.85 -9.69
C GLU A 53 42.86 3.75 -9.12
N LYS A 54 42.32 2.85 -8.29
CA LYS A 54 43.07 1.71 -7.75
C LYS A 54 43.55 0.75 -8.84
N LEU A 55 42.78 0.57 -9.90
CA LEU A 55 43.17 -0.27 -11.04
C LEU A 55 44.28 0.41 -11.85
N GLU A 56 44.15 1.71 -12.11
CA GLU A 56 45.20 2.51 -12.75
C GLU A 56 46.50 2.50 -11.96
N GLU A 57 46.43 2.63 -10.63
CA GLU A 57 47.59 2.52 -9.75
C GLU A 57 48.21 1.12 -9.80
N LYS A 58 47.40 0.05 -9.77
CA LYS A 58 47.89 -1.33 -9.94
C LYS A 58 48.54 -1.55 -11.29
N LEU A 59 48.00 -0.97 -12.36
CA LEU A 59 48.59 -1.04 -13.70
C LEU A 59 49.90 -0.25 -13.75
N ARG A 60 49.96 0.92 -13.12
CA ARG A 60 51.18 1.73 -13.00
C ARG A 60 52.27 1.02 -12.20
N ASN A 61 51.93 0.41 -11.07
CA ASN A 61 52.86 -0.37 -10.25
C ASN A 61 53.33 -1.62 -10.99
N ARG A 62 52.46 -2.26 -11.78
CA ARG A 62 52.85 -3.40 -12.61
C ARG A 62 53.73 -3.00 -13.80
N ALA A 63 53.49 -1.83 -14.40
CA ALA A 63 54.36 -1.25 -15.42
C ALA A 63 55.72 -0.82 -14.85
N ALA A 64 55.77 -0.39 -13.59
CA ALA A 64 57.00 -0.12 -12.86
C ALA A 64 57.72 -1.39 -12.40
N SER A 65 57.04 -2.55 -12.36
CA SER A 65 57.58 -3.83 -11.88
C SER A 65 57.84 -4.88 -12.99
N GLY A 66 58.20 -4.46 -14.21
CA GLY A 66 58.97 -5.28 -15.16
C GLY A 66 58.70 -5.05 -16.65
N PRO A 67 59.65 -5.33 -17.58
CA PRO A 67 60.97 -5.96 -17.41
C PRO A 67 62.16 -5.04 -17.75
N ALA A 68 63.29 -5.24 -17.07
CA ALA A 68 64.59 -4.89 -17.63
C ALA A 68 65.05 -6.02 -18.56
N ASP A 69 65.48 -5.61 -19.75
CA ASP A 69 66.39 -6.27 -20.70
C ASP A 69 65.82 -7.34 -21.66
N GLY A 70 65.95 -7.03 -22.97
CA GLY A 70 66.17 -8.05 -24.01
C GLY A 70 65.36 -7.94 -25.29
N GLU A 71 65.69 -6.96 -26.14
CA GLU A 71 65.32 -6.90 -27.56
C GLU A 71 66.09 -7.97 -28.37
N ALA A 72 65.40 -8.84 -29.14
CA ALA A 72 65.81 -9.29 -30.48
C ALA A 72 64.93 -10.42 -31.08
N ALA A 73 64.71 -10.29 -32.39
CA ALA A 73 64.53 -11.34 -33.41
C ALA A 73 63.15 -11.97 -33.61
N ALA A 74 62.50 -11.47 -34.65
CA ALA A 74 61.51 -12.17 -35.45
C ALA A 74 62.05 -13.51 -36.03
N ALA A 75 61.10 -14.39 -36.32
CA ALA A 75 61.18 -15.58 -37.17
C ALA A 75 61.87 -16.82 -36.59
N THR A 76 61.07 -17.70 -35.97
CA THR A 76 61.07 -19.14 -36.34
C THR A 76 59.70 -19.75 -36.02
N ALA A 77 59.01 -20.22 -37.05
CA ALA A 77 57.80 -21.01 -36.92
C ALA A 77 58.15 -22.43 -36.45
N GLY A 78 57.41 -22.93 -35.48
CA GLY A 78 57.43 -24.34 -35.05
C GLY A 78 57.28 -24.50 -33.54
N SER A 79 56.11 -24.98 -33.09
CA SER A 79 55.86 -25.53 -31.75
C SER A 79 55.42 -24.59 -30.59
N SER A 80 54.52 -23.62 -30.81
CA SER A 80 53.84 -22.93 -29.68
C SER A 80 52.41 -22.44 -29.98
N ALA A 81 51.68 -23.06 -30.91
CA ALA A 81 50.30 -22.65 -31.24
C ALA A 81 49.20 -23.30 -30.38
N ALA A 82 49.51 -24.40 -29.66
CA ALA A 82 48.52 -25.07 -28.80
C ALA A 82 48.29 -24.34 -27.47
N ALA A 83 49.31 -23.69 -26.91
CA ALA A 83 49.19 -23.02 -25.61
C ALA A 83 48.32 -21.74 -25.68
N THR A 84 48.34 -20.99 -26.77
CA THR A 84 47.54 -19.75 -26.90
C THR A 84 46.05 -20.02 -27.14
N SER A 85 45.69 -21.12 -27.80
CA SER A 85 44.29 -21.56 -27.98
C SER A 85 43.68 -22.07 -26.66
N VAL A 86 44.42 -22.90 -25.93
CA VAL A 86 43.97 -23.49 -24.65
C VAL A 86 43.86 -22.43 -23.55
N ILE A 87 44.77 -21.44 -23.51
CA ILE A 87 44.68 -20.32 -22.56
C ILE A 87 43.45 -19.44 -22.88
N GLY A 88 43.10 -19.22 -24.15
CA GLY A 88 41.91 -18.48 -24.54
C GLY A 88 40.59 -19.17 -24.14
N ASP A 89 40.54 -20.49 -24.26
CA ASP A 89 39.36 -21.30 -23.90
C ASP A 89 39.16 -21.38 -22.37
N MET A 90 40.25 -21.63 -21.61
CA MET A 90 40.23 -21.55 -20.15
C MET A 90 39.95 -20.14 -19.62
N THR A 91 40.38 -19.09 -20.31
CA THR A 91 40.06 -17.70 -19.94
C THR A 91 38.58 -17.39 -20.15
N ARG A 92 37.94 -17.96 -21.17
CA ARG A 92 36.49 -17.84 -21.43
C ARG A 92 35.66 -18.59 -20.39
N ASP A 93 36.08 -19.79 -20.02
CA ASP A 93 35.44 -20.57 -18.96
C ASP A 93 35.62 -19.94 -17.58
N VAL A 94 36.81 -19.42 -17.26
CA VAL A 94 37.03 -18.65 -16.03
C VAL A 94 36.20 -17.36 -16.04
N SER A 95 36.07 -16.66 -17.18
CA SER A 95 35.19 -15.50 -17.30
C SER A 95 33.70 -15.85 -17.12
N MET A 96 33.26 -17.02 -17.59
CA MET A 96 31.90 -17.52 -17.38
C MET A 96 31.66 -18.00 -15.95
N ILE A 97 32.66 -18.61 -15.29
CA ILE A 97 32.60 -19.02 -13.89
C ILE A 97 32.59 -17.81 -12.97
N VAL A 98 33.42 -16.79 -13.24
CA VAL A 98 33.42 -15.51 -12.52
C VAL A 98 32.10 -14.78 -12.73
N GLY A 99 31.61 -14.68 -13.97
CA GLY A 99 30.31 -14.09 -14.27
C GLY A 99 29.13 -14.85 -13.64
N ARG A 100 29.22 -16.19 -13.54
CA ARG A 100 28.23 -17.02 -12.83
C ARG A 100 28.31 -16.85 -11.32
N GLY A 101 29.50 -16.63 -10.75
CA GLY A 101 29.69 -16.28 -9.35
C GLY A 101 29.09 -14.92 -9.01
N ASP A 102 29.31 -13.92 -9.87
CA ASP A 102 28.70 -12.59 -9.75
C ASP A 102 27.17 -12.66 -9.91
N LEU A 103 26.67 -13.50 -10.81
CA LEU A 103 25.23 -13.74 -10.99
C LEU A 103 24.60 -14.45 -9.79
N LEU A 104 25.29 -15.43 -9.19
CA LEU A 104 24.84 -16.12 -7.98
C LEU A 104 24.81 -15.15 -6.78
N ALA A 105 25.82 -14.29 -6.64
CA ALA A 105 25.86 -13.26 -5.62
C ALA A 105 24.72 -12.23 -5.80
N GLU A 106 24.39 -11.85 -7.05
CA GLU A 106 23.25 -10.95 -7.30
C GLU A 106 21.91 -11.66 -7.07
N ILE A 107 21.76 -12.95 -7.40
CA ILE A 107 20.57 -13.74 -7.06
C ILE A 107 20.39 -13.80 -5.53
N GLU A 108 21.46 -14.02 -4.78
CA GLU A 108 21.42 -14.02 -3.31
C GLU A 108 21.02 -12.63 -2.78
N ARG A 109 21.60 -11.56 -3.32
CA ARG A 109 21.24 -10.17 -2.98
C ARG A 109 19.76 -9.88 -3.26
N LEU A 110 19.29 -10.19 -4.46
CA LEU A 110 17.90 -10.01 -4.87
C LEU A 110 16.94 -10.84 -4.01
N LYS A 111 17.33 -12.05 -3.62
CA LYS A 111 16.55 -12.89 -2.70
C LYS A 111 16.41 -12.24 -1.33
N THR A 112 17.51 -11.73 -0.76
CA THR A 112 17.44 -11.01 0.52
C THR A 112 16.60 -9.73 0.43
N GLU A 113 16.64 -9.04 -0.72
CA GLU A 113 15.85 -7.84 -0.96
C GLU A 113 14.36 -8.16 -1.10
N LEU A 114 14.02 -9.25 -1.80
CA LEU A 114 12.67 -9.77 -1.91
C LEU A 114 12.12 -10.16 -0.53
N ASP A 115 12.88 -10.93 0.25
CA ASP A 115 12.50 -11.33 1.61
C ASP A 115 12.26 -10.09 2.50
N ARG A 116 13.09 -9.06 2.37
CA ARG A 116 12.91 -7.78 3.08
C ARG A 116 11.61 -7.08 2.67
N LYS A 117 11.33 -7.01 1.37
CA LYS A 117 10.12 -6.37 0.82
C LYS A 117 8.86 -7.14 1.20
N ASP A 118 8.91 -8.47 1.18
CA ASP A 118 7.80 -9.34 1.57
C ASP A 118 7.51 -9.22 3.06
N LEU A 119 8.53 -9.21 3.91
CA LEU A 119 8.36 -8.94 5.34
C LEU A 119 7.77 -7.55 5.60
N GLN A 120 8.21 -6.53 4.85
CA GLN A 120 7.66 -5.19 4.97
C GLN A 120 6.19 -5.14 4.55
N LYS A 121 5.81 -5.79 3.44
CA LYS A 121 4.44 -5.91 2.97
C LYS A 121 3.56 -6.66 3.97
N GLN A 122 4.08 -7.73 4.57
CA GLN A 122 3.38 -8.48 5.60
C GLN A 122 3.11 -7.59 6.83
N ARG A 123 4.12 -6.88 7.33
CA ARG A 123 3.95 -5.95 8.46
C ARG A 123 2.95 -4.85 8.16
N GLN A 124 2.95 -4.31 6.95
CA GLN A 124 1.96 -3.31 6.53
C GLN A 124 0.54 -3.88 6.50
N ARG A 125 0.36 -5.09 5.96
CA ARG A 125 -0.94 -5.78 5.96
C ARG A 125 -1.44 -6.06 7.38
N GLU A 126 -0.56 -6.51 8.27
CA GLU A 126 -0.89 -6.76 9.67
C GLU A 126 -1.27 -5.46 10.39
N ALA A 127 -0.48 -4.39 10.22
CA ALA A 127 -0.77 -3.08 10.79
C ALA A 127 -2.11 -2.52 10.27
N PHE A 128 -2.38 -2.64 8.96
CA PHE A 128 -3.64 -2.22 8.36
C PHE A 128 -4.83 -3.03 8.90
N ARG A 129 -4.67 -4.36 9.03
CA ARG A 129 -5.70 -5.25 9.58
C ARG A 129 -6.03 -4.86 11.02
N THR A 130 -5.03 -4.72 11.87
CA THR A 130 -5.22 -4.33 13.27
C THR A 130 -5.81 -2.93 13.39
N ASN A 131 -5.43 -1.99 12.52
CA ASN A 131 -6.04 -0.65 12.51
C ASN A 131 -7.52 -0.71 12.11
N THR A 132 -7.86 -1.51 11.09
CA THR A 132 -9.25 -1.70 10.63
C THR A 132 -10.10 -2.36 11.72
N GLU A 133 -9.55 -3.34 12.45
CA GLU A 133 -10.22 -3.98 13.59
C GLU A 133 -10.50 -2.97 14.71
N LYS A 134 -9.50 -2.15 15.08
CA LYS A 134 -9.68 -1.08 16.09
C LYS A 134 -10.73 -0.06 15.66
N MET A 135 -10.73 0.34 14.39
CA MET A 135 -11.74 1.25 13.85
C MET A 135 -13.13 0.62 13.88
N ARG A 136 -13.27 -0.64 13.48
CA ARG A 136 -14.54 -1.38 13.54
C ARG A 136 -15.06 -1.51 14.96
N GLU A 137 -14.17 -1.79 15.92
CA GLU A 137 -14.51 -1.83 17.34
C GLU A 137 -14.98 -0.46 17.85
N ALA A 138 -14.29 0.62 17.48
CA ALA A 138 -14.70 1.97 17.83
C ALA A 138 -16.09 2.32 17.26
N VAL A 139 -16.34 2.01 15.98
CA VAL A 139 -17.65 2.19 15.34
C VAL A 139 -18.74 1.39 16.06
N HIS A 140 -18.47 0.14 16.42
CA HIS A 140 -19.42 -0.70 17.15
C HIS A 140 -19.79 -0.13 18.52
N ARG A 141 -18.80 0.36 19.28
CA ARG A 141 -19.02 0.92 20.62
C ARG A 141 -19.62 2.33 20.61
N LEU A 142 -19.26 3.16 19.62
CA LEU A 142 -19.68 4.56 19.56
C LEU A 142 -21.03 4.73 18.86
N LEU A 143 -21.24 4.04 17.74
CA LEU A 143 -22.43 4.18 16.90
C LEU A 143 -23.45 3.07 17.12
N GLY A 144 -23.08 1.96 17.78
CA GLY A 144 -23.98 0.85 18.01
C GLY A 144 -24.24 0.00 16.75
N TYR A 145 -23.32 0.03 15.78
CA TYR A 145 -23.45 -0.70 14.52
C TYR A 145 -22.22 -1.57 14.23
N ARG A 146 -22.45 -2.82 13.82
CA ARG A 146 -21.43 -3.71 13.27
C ARG A 146 -21.43 -3.59 11.75
N VAL A 147 -20.28 -3.21 11.19
CA VAL A 147 -20.09 -3.08 9.74
C VAL A 147 -19.23 -4.25 9.24
N GLN A 148 -19.80 -5.03 8.33
CA GLN A 148 -19.19 -6.18 7.67
C GLN A 148 -19.13 -5.91 6.15
N LEU A 149 -18.11 -6.46 5.50
CA LEU A 149 -18.00 -6.44 4.04
C LEU A 149 -18.60 -7.74 3.52
N GLU A 150 -19.60 -7.66 2.64
CA GLU A 150 -20.32 -8.85 2.14
C GLU A 150 -19.59 -9.53 0.97
N SER A 151 -18.87 -8.76 0.16
CA SER A 151 -18.17 -9.26 -1.01
C SER A 151 -16.69 -8.88 -0.96
N ASP A 152 -15.82 -9.85 -1.25
CA ASP A 152 -14.37 -9.63 -1.42
C ASP A 152 -14.03 -9.13 -2.84
N ASN A 153 -15.05 -8.94 -3.69
CA ASN A 153 -14.84 -8.42 -5.04
C ASN A 153 -14.54 -6.90 -4.96
N PRO A 154 -13.37 -6.44 -5.41
CA PRO A 154 -13.00 -5.02 -5.34
C PRO A 154 -13.92 -4.09 -6.13
N SER A 155 -14.69 -4.63 -7.07
CA SER A 155 -15.65 -3.87 -7.89
C SER A 155 -16.97 -3.62 -7.17
N GLU A 156 -17.28 -4.40 -6.13
CA GLU A 156 -18.57 -4.40 -5.46
C GLU A 156 -18.40 -4.01 -3.99
N ARG A 157 -18.64 -2.74 -3.68
CA ARG A 157 -18.55 -2.21 -2.31
C ARG A 157 -19.86 -2.45 -1.55
N LEU A 158 -20.16 -3.72 -1.27
CA LEU A 158 -21.33 -4.12 -0.50
C LEU A 158 -20.97 -4.27 0.99
N PHE A 159 -21.66 -3.49 1.82
CA PHE A 159 -21.50 -3.49 3.26
C PHE A 159 -22.78 -3.96 3.94
N ARG A 160 -22.64 -4.93 4.84
CA ARG A 160 -23.70 -5.37 5.74
C ARG A 160 -23.57 -4.62 7.06
N ILE A 161 -24.65 -3.99 7.51
CA ILE A 161 -24.71 -3.24 8.76
C ILE A 161 -25.75 -3.87 9.67
N SER A 162 -25.32 -4.30 10.86
CA SER A 162 -26.19 -4.88 11.89
C SER A 162 -26.19 -4.00 13.13
N SER A 163 -27.36 -3.77 13.71
CA SER A 163 -27.50 -3.03 14.97
C SER A 163 -27.01 -3.86 16.16
N THR A 164 -26.39 -3.23 17.16
CA THR A 164 -25.99 -3.90 18.41
C THR A 164 -27.18 -4.37 19.25
N TYR A 165 -28.34 -3.75 19.07
CA TYR A 165 -29.55 -4.04 19.84
C TYR A 165 -30.34 -5.25 19.31
N VAL A 166 -29.89 -5.84 18.21
CA VAL A 166 -30.48 -7.04 17.61
C VAL A 166 -29.48 -8.16 17.80
N ASP A 167 -29.93 -9.29 18.36
CA ASP A 167 -29.10 -10.49 18.45
C ASP A 167 -28.77 -10.95 17.03
N PHE A 168 -27.49 -10.88 16.69
CA PHE A 168 -27.01 -11.28 15.37
C PHE A 168 -26.97 -12.81 15.32
N ASP A 169 -27.97 -13.39 14.64
CA ASP A 169 -27.97 -14.79 14.29
C ASP A 169 -27.41 -14.98 12.87
N GLU A 170 -26.29 -15.69 12.75
CA GLU A 170 -25.66 -15.98 11.44
C GLU A 170 -26.62 -16.71 10.48
N GLN A 171 -27.57 -17.47 11.02
CA GLN A 171 -28.60 -18.18 10.25
C GLN A 171 -29.70 -17.26 9.68
N ASP A 172 -29.93 -16.09 10.28
CA ASP A 172 -31.00 -15.14 9.95
C ASP A 172 -30.44 -13.71 9.71
N SER A 173 -29.24 -13.63 9.13
CA SER A 173 -28.58 -12.35 8.85
C SER A 173 -29.41 -11.43 7.93
N ASP A 174 -30.16 -11.99 6.99
CA ASP A 174 -31.03 -11.24 6.07
C ASP A 174 -32.25 -10.58 6.75
N LYS A 175 -32.60 -11.04 7.95
CA LYS A 175 -33.72 -10.50 8.75
C LYS A 175 -33.29 -9.49 9.81
N THR A 176 -31.99 -9.38 10.07
CA THR A 176 -31.45 -8.61 11.20
C THR A 176 -30.41 -7.57 10.77
N SER A 177 -30.13 -7.47 9.46
CA SER A 177 -29.11 -6.60 8.92
C SER A 177 -29.58 -5.84 7.68
N PHE A 178 -28.99 -4.67 7.49
CA PHE A 178 -29.17 -3.83 6.33
C PHE A 178 -28.01 -4.02 5.37
N LEU A 179 -28.29 -4.20 4.08
CA LEU A 179 -27.26 -4.26 3.04
C LEU A 179 -27.19 -2.92 2.33
N PHE A 180 -26.02 -2.31 2.31
CA PHE A 180 -25.73 -1.06 1.62
C PHE A 180 -24.72 -1.30 0.51
N ARG A 181 -24.93 -0.66 -0.64
CA ARG A 181 -23.97 -0.56 -1.73
C ARG A 181 -23.41 0.86 -1.74
N LEU A 182 -22.10 0.96 -1.56
CA LEU A 182 -21.39 2.23 -1.65
C LEU A 182 -20.97 2.46 -3.11
N ASN A 183 -21.64 3.38 -3.78
CA ASN A 183 -21.19 3.93 -5.06
C ASN A 183 -20.25 5.12 -4.80
N ASP A 184 -19.62 5.66 -5.83
CA ASP A 184 -18.63 6.73 -5.68
C ASP A 184 -19.21 8.00 -5.02
N ASP A 185 -20.44 8.35 -5.37
CA ASP A 185 -21.11 9.57 -4.88
C ASP A 185 -22.35 9.30 -4.01
N ASN A 186 -22.81 8.05 -3.93
CA ASN A 186 -24.05 7.72 -3.21
C ASN A 186 -23.98 6.39 -2.45
N VAL A 187 -24.84 6.27 -1.44
CA VAL A 187 -25.05 5.02 -0.70
C VAL A 187 -26.45 4.52 -1.00
N ASP A 188 -26.54 3.37 -1.68
CA ASP A 188 -27.82 2.73 -1.99
C ASP A 188 -28.13 1.65 -0.93
N LEU A 189 -29.32 1.71 -0.34
CA LEU A 189 -29.83 0.64 0.52
C LEU A 189 -30.47 -0.44 -0.35
N LEU A 190 -29.99 -1.69 -0.27
CA LEU A 190 -30.60 -2.82 -0.95
C LEU A 190 -31.90 -3.20 -0.26
N THR A 191 -32.94 -3.46 -1.05
CA THR A 191 -34.23 -3.93 -0.53
C THR A 191 -34.09 -5.37 -0.07
N THR A 192 -34.18 -5.58 1.25
CA THR A 192 -34.33 -6.90 1.88
C THR A 192 -35.69 -6.99 2.55
N ASP A 193 -36.09 -8.20 2.95
CA ASP A 193 -37.36 -8.41 3.68
C ASP A 193 -37.43 -7.54 4.94
N TYR A 194 -36.31 -7.40 5.64
CA TYR A 194 -36.17 -6.55 6.81
C TYR A 194 -36.35 -5.05 6.52
N VAL A 195 -35.88 -4.56 5.37
CA VAL A 195 -36.08 -3.16 4.94
C VAL A 195 -37.57 -2.84 4.75
N SER A 196 -38.40 -3.85 4.46
CA SER A 196 -39.84 -3.65 4.29
C SER A 196 -40.54 -3.22 5.59
N GLU A 197 -39.98 -3.56 6.76
CA GLU A 197 -40.49 -3.09 8.06
C GLU A 197 -40.28 -1.58 8.25
N TRP A 198 -39.25 -1.02 7.61
CA TRP A 198 -38.81 0.37 7.75
C TRP A 198 -39.13 1.23 6.52
N GLN A 199 -40.01 0.76 5.64
CA GLN A 199 -40.23 1.37 4.33
C GLN A 199 -40.66 2.85 4.39
N SER A 200 -41.41 3.25 5.43
CA SER A 200 -41.79 4.64 5.68
C SER A 200 -40.59 5.53 5.98
N ASP A 201 -39.72 5.07 6.87
CA ASP A 201 -38.53 5.81 7.30
C ASP A 201 -37.48 5.83 6.19
N VAL A 202 -37.31 4.74 5.46
CA VAL A 202 -36.42 4.66 4.29
C VAL A 202 -36.87 5.64 3.21
N ARG A 203 -38.17 5.73 2.92
CA ARG A 203 -38.68 6.71 1.96
C ARG A 203 -38.38 8.14 2.41
N HIS A 204 -38.69 8.47 3.66
CA HIS A 204 -38.52 9.84 4.16
C HIS A 204 -37.04 10.27 4.33
N TYR A 205 -36.15 9.38 4.79
CA TYR A 205 -34.76 9.74 5.07
C TYR A 205 -33.79 9.39 3.94
N VAL A 206 -33.94 8.23 3.31
CA VAL A 206 -33.03 7.76 2.26
C VAL A 206 -33.48 8.27 0.89
N GLN A 207 -34.76 8.15 0.53
CA GLN A 207 -35.22 8.53 -0.82
C GLN A 207 -35.44 10.04 -0.96
N GLU A 208 -36.09 10.70 0.01
CA GLU A 208 -36.42 12.13 -0.09
C GLU A 208 -35.24 13.04 0.31
N ARG A 209 -34.39 12.62 1.24
CA ARG A 209 -33.34 13.46 1.85
C ARG A 209 -31.91 12.95 1.62
N ASN A 210 -31.76 11.79 0.99
CA ASN A 210 -30.46 11.15 0.73
C ASN A 210 -29.55 11.07 1.97
N SER A 211 -30.13 10.80 3.14
CA SER A 211 -29.41 10.79 4.41
C SER A 211 -29.54 9.45 5.11
N VAL A 212 -28.60 8.54 4.80
CA VAL A 212 -28.42 7.28 5.52
C VAL A 212 -28.13 7.49 7.02
N PRO A 213 -27.32 8.49 7.44
CA PRO A 213 -27.08 8.72 8.88
C PRO A 213 -28.35 9.08 9.66
N ALA A 214 -29.27 9.86 9.06
CA ALA A 214 -30.54 10.19 9.71
C ALA A 214 -31.42 8.95 9.87
N PHE A 215 -31.48 8.10 8.83
CA PHE A 215 -32.19 6.83 8.89
C PHE A 215 -31.66 5.92 10.00
N LEU A 216 -30.34 5.69 10.05
CA LEU A 216 -29.73 4.84 11.08
C LEU A 216 -29.94 5.42 12.50
N ALA A 217 -29.91 6.74 12.67
CA ALA A 217 -30.23 7.35 13.96
C ALA A 217 -31.67 7.02 14.40
N THR A 218 -32.66 7.11 13.51
CA THR A 218 -34.06 6.73 13.80
C THR A 218 -34.18 5.26 14.18
N VAL A 219 -33.53 4.38 13.42
CA VAL A 219 -33.49 2.94 13.70
C VAL A 219 -32.88 2.66 15.08
N THR A 220 -31.76 3.30 15.41
CA THR A 220 -31.10 3.18 16.71
C THR A 220 -32.02 3.61 17.85
N LEU A 221 -32.70 4.75 17.72
CA LEU A 221 -33.61 5.26 18.74
C LEU A 221 -34.81 4.34 18.96
N ASN A 222 -35.36 3.76 17.88
CA ASN A 222 -36.48 2.83 17.98
C ASN A 222 -36.05 1.50 18.65
N TYR A 223 -34.90 0.94 18.26
CA TYR A 223 -34.35 -0.24 18.92
C TYR A 223 -34.01 -0.01 20.39
N PHE A 224 -33.42 1.13 20.71
CA PHE A 224 -33.13 1.50 22.10
C PHE A 224 -34.41 1.65 22.92
N GLY A 225 -35.43 2.30 22.36
CA GLY A 225 -36.75 2.42 22.99
C GLY A 225 -37.38 1.04 23.26
N SER A 226 -37.41 0.18 22.25
CA SER A 226 -37.94 -1.19 22.34
C SER A 226 -37.17 -2.03 23.36
N SER A 227 -35.84 -2.00 23.33
CA SER A 227 -34.97 -2.69 24.29
C SER A 227 -35.20 -2.20 25.73
N THR A 228 -35.36 -0.89 25.93
CA THR A 228 -35.63 -0.30 27.26
C THR A 228 -37.02 -0.68 27.77
N THR A 229 -38.04 -0.76 26.90
CA THR A 229 -39.38 -1.21 27.32
C THR A 229 -39.43 -2.67 27.75
N LEU A 230 -38.63 -3.54 27.12
CA LEU A 230 -38.50 -4.95 27.51
C LEU A 230 -37.76 -5.13 28.85
N VAL A 231 -36.74 -4.30 29.11
CA VAL A 231 -36.05 -4.32 30.41
C VAL A 231 -36.94 -3.74 31.52
N SER A 232 -37.71 -2.69 31.24
CA SER A 232 -38.64 -2.10 32.22
C SER A 232 -39.80 -3.02 32.59
N SER A 233 -40.29 -3.87 31.67
CA SER A 233 -41.34 -4.85 31.98
C SER A 233 -40.82 -6.02 32.82
N SER A 234 -39.56 -6.43 32.61
CA SER A 234 -38.91 -7.47 33.42
C SER A 234 -38.66 -7.02 34.87
N VAL A 235 -38.29 -5.75 35.10
CA VAL A 235 -38.06 -5.23 36.45
C VAL A 235 -39.37 -5.05 37.24
N MET A 236 -40.49 -4.70 36.59
CA MET A 236 -41.80 -4.59 37.26
C MET A 236 -42.42 -5.94 37.67
N GLY A 237 -41.98 -7.06 37.09
CA GLY A 237 -42.43 -8.40 37.48
C GLY A 237 -41.76 -8.97 38.74
N ALA A 238 -40.70 -8.33 39.25
CA ALA A 238 -39.89 -8.85 40.35
C ALA A 238 -40.20 -8.22 41.73
N THR A 239 -41.20 -7.35 41.85
CA THR A 239 -41.60 -6.73 43.14
C THR A 239 -43.01 -7.16 43.56
N THR A 240 -43.21 -8.47 43.72
CA THR A 240 -44.22 -9.01 44.64
C THR A 240 -43.47 -9.76 45.73
N ILE A 241 -43.07 -9.04 46.76
CA ILE A 241 -42.54 -9.62 48.00
C ILE A 241 -43.75 -9.83 48.92
N ASN A 242 -44.02 -11.10 49.24
CA ASN A 242 -44.80 -11.52 50.42
C ASN A 242 -44.05 -11.18 51.71
#